data_AF-A0A0J6IJN3-F1
#
_entry.id   AF-A0A0J6IJN3-F1
#
_cell.length_a   1.000
_cell.length_b   1.000
_cell.length_c   1.000
_cell.angle_alpha   90.00
_cell.angle_beta   90.00
_cell.angle_gamma   90.00
#
_symmetry.space_group_name_H-M   'P 1'
#
loop_
_entity.id
_entity.type
_entity.pdbx_description
1 polymer ?
#
loop_
_entity_poly.entity_id
_entity_poly.type
_entity_poly.pdbx_seq_one_letter_code
_entity_poly.pdbx_strand_id
1 'polypeptide(L)'
;MAFFIAPSHPPSLCSIPASALLLRHQGHLVFVRQINLYEAYFSPRVPERPDLDVFANVVLLTPKEHHERIVERVPALCDIKAGLASGVTRLPNNCGLIFNVLGNDSGEVKAQIREFWKIAREERLGVTLPAQFLWR
;
A
#
# COMPACT_ATOMS: atom_id res chain seq x y z
N MET A 1 5.47 -10.78 -3.48
CA MET A 1 4.66 -9.73 -2.82
C MET A 1 5.31 -9.51 -1.47
N ALA A 2 5.98 -8.37 -1.27
CA ALA A 2 6.54 -8.02 0.03
C ALA A 2 5.49 -7.17 0.76
N PHE A 3 5.15 -7.55 1.99
CA PHE A 3 4.26 -6.79 2.85
C PHE A 3 5.12 -6.15 3.93
N PHE A 4 4.99 -4.84 4.10
CA PHE A 4 5.60 -4.15 5.23
C PHE A 4 4.49 -3.44 6.00
N ILE A 5 4.37 -3.78 7.28
CA ILE A 5 3.47 -3.15 8.25
C ILE A 5 4.38 -2.63 9.36
N ALA A 6 4.54 -1.31 9.45
CA ALA A 6 5.30 -0.69 10.53
C ALA A 6 4.33 -0.25 11.63
N PRO A 7 4.57 -0.61 12.90
CA PRO A 7 3.89 0.04 14.03
C PRO A 7 4.37 1.50 14.16
N SER A 8 3.46 2.42 14.49
CA SER A 8 3.71 3.87 14.57
C SER A 8 4.39 4.34 15.86
N HIS A 9 4.80 3.44 16.77
CA HIS A 9 5.41 3.83 18.04
C HIS A 9 6.72 3.07 18.37
N PRO A 10 7.89 3.73 18.27
CA PRO A 10 9.12 3.30 18.91
C PRO A 10 9.45 4.13 20.16
N PRO A 11 10.19 3.56 21.14
CA PRO A 11 10.62 4.29 22.32
C PRO A 11 11.71 5.31 21.97
N SER A 12 11.71 6.40 22.74
CA SER A 12 12.64 7.54 22.70
C SER A 12 14.11 7.18 22.45
N LEU A 13 14.61 7.45 21.23
CA LEU A 13 15.94 7.98 20.86
C LEU A 13 16.20 7.70 19.36
N CYS A 14 16.08 8.76 18.55
CA CYS A 14 16.63 8.96 17.21
C CYS A 14 17.12 7.70 16.46
N SER A 15 16.19 6.93 15.90
CA SER A 15 16.44 6.01 14.80
C SER A 15 15.29 6.23 13.82
N ILE A 16 15.57 6.83 12.67
CA ILE A 16 14.58 7.01 11.61
C ILE A 16 14.35 5.62 11.00
N PRO A 17 13.18 4.99 11.14
CA PRO A 17 12.89 3.77 10.41
C PRO A 17 12.75 4.12 8.93
N ALA A 18 13.85 4.00 8.19
CA ALA A 18 13.89 4.13 6.75
C ALA A 18 13.80 2.73 6.15
N SER A 19 12.72 2.44 5.45
CA SER A 19 12.62 1.22 4.65
C SER A 19 12.83 1.57 3.18
N ALA A 20 13.84 0.97 2.57
CA ALA A 20 14.12 1.08 1.15
C ALA A 20 13.68 -0.21 0.44
N LEU A 21 12.79 -0.08 -0.54
CA LEU A 21 12.42 -1.15 -1.45
C LEU A 21 13.14 -0.93 -2.79
N LEU A 22 13.96 -1.91 -3.18
CA LEU A 22 14.62 -1.96 -4.47
C LEU A 22 13.98 -3.06 -5.31
N LEU A 23 13.42 -2.71 -6.46
CA LEU A 23 12.89 -3.69 -7.41
C LEU A 23 13.78 -3.76 -8.63
N ARG A 24 14.21 -4.98 -8.95
CA ARG A 24 14.95 -5.29 -10.16
C ARG A 24 14.14 -6.21 -11.07
N HIS A 25 14.19 -5.95 -12.37
CA HIS A 25 13.64 -6.83 -13.40
C HIS A 25 14.77 -7.17 -14.36
N GLN A 26 15.04 -8.47 -14.54
CA GLN A 26 16.15 -8.96 -15.39
C GLN A 26 17.50 -8.29 -15.09
N GLY A 27 17.82 -8.08 -13.81
CA GLY A 27 19.08 -7.45 -13.36
C GLY A 27 19.06 -5.91 -13.34
N HIS A 28 18.17 -5.26 -14.10
CA HIS A 28 18.05 -3.81 -14.13
C HIS A 28 17.21 -3.27 -12.96
N LEU A 29 17.68 -2.19 -12.34
CA LEU A 29 16.92 -1.48 -11.31
C LEU A 29 15.76 -0.75 -11.98
N VAL A 30 14.53 -1.16 -11.67
CA VAL A 30 13.31 -0.60 -12.29
C VAL A 30 12.54 0.32 -11.37
N PHE A 31 12.76 0.21 -10.06
CA PHE A 31 12.10 1.05 -9.08
C PHE A 31 12.85 1.07 -7.75
N VAL A 32 12.93 2.26 -7.16
CA VAL A 32 13.43 2.50 -5.80
C VAL A 32 12.36 3.28 -5.07
N ARG A 33 11.99 2.81 -3.88
CA ARG A 33 11.18 3.59 -2.96
C ARG A 33 11.83 3.63 -1.61
N GLN A 34 11.99 4.82 -1.07
CA GLN A 34 12.31 5.03 0.33
C GLN A 34 11.06 5.55 1.02
N ILE A 35 10.67 4.88 2.10
CA ILE A 35 9.59 5.32 2.98
C ILE A 35 10.27 5.75 4.27
N ASN A 36 10.22 7.06 4.52
CA ASN A 36 10.67 7.66 5.76
C ASN A 36 9.42 8.05 6.54
N LEU A 37 9.21 7.41 7.68
CA LEU A 37 8.19 7.83 8.62
C LEU A 37 8.84 8.82 9.60
N TYR A 38 8.32 10.04 9.62
CA TYR A 38 8.72 11.05 10.57
C TYR A 38 7.57 11.31 11.54
N GLU A 39 7.91 11.63 12.78
CA GLU A 39 6.95 12.23 13.68
C GLU A 39 6.56 13.58 13.09
N ALA A 40 5.29 13.73 12.70
CA ALA A 40 4.88 14.95 12.02
C ALA A 40 4.84 16.10 13.03
N TYR A 41 5.59 17.15 12.74
CA TYR A 41 5.48 18.42 13.43
C TYR A 41 4.07 18.99 13.24
N PHE A 42 3.45 19.46 14.32
CA PHE A 42 2.18 20.16 14.28
C PHE A 42 2.24 21.31 13.27
N SER A 43 1.47 21.22 12.19
CA SER A 43 1.37 22.28 11.19
C SER A 43 0.16 23.14 11.51
N PRO A 44 0.31 24.46 11.78
CA PRO A 44 -0.82 25.35 12.03
C PRO A 44 -1.79 25.47 10.84
N ARG A 45 -1.38 24.98 9.65
CA ARG A 45 -2.16 25.06 8.40
C ARG A 45 -3.12 23.88 8.22
N VAL A 46 -3.01 22.81 9.00
CA VAL A 46 -3.88 21.64 8.93
C VAL A 46 -4.36 21.34 10.35
N PRO A 47 -5.48 21.94 10.79
CA PRO A 47 -5.91 21.90 12.19
C PRO A 47 -6.30 20.49 12.64
N GLU A 48 -6.80 19.67 11.72
CA GLU A 48 -7.27 18.31 11.98
C GLU A 48 -6.54 17.34 11.05
N ARG A 49 -5.53 16.65 11.59
CA ARG A 49 -4.93 15.49 10.91
C ARG A 49 -5.76 14.27 11.32
N PRO A 50 -6.30 13.47 10.39
CA PRO A 50 -6.89 12.19 10.76
C PRO A 50 -5.80 11.27 11.34
N ASP A 51 -6.12 10.61 12.44
CA ASP A 51 -5.23 9.70 13.18
C ASP A 51 -5.03 8.37 12.45
N LEU A 52 -4.41 8.41 11.26
CA LEU A 52 -4.08 7.23 10.45
C LEU A 52 -2.77 6.59 10.95
N ASP A 53 -2.88 5.57 11.80
CA ASP A 53 -1.73 4.94 12.45
C ASP A 53 -1.09 3.77 11.68
N VAL A 54 -1.84 3.17 10.75
CA VAL A 54 -1.40 2.00 9.99
C VAL A 54 -1.19 2.39 8.54
N PHE A 55 0.03 2.20 8.05
CA PHE A 55 0.36 2.34 6.64
C PHE A 55 0.78 0.99 6.05
N ALA A 56 0.29 0.70 4.86
CA ALA A 56 0.78 -0.41 4.07
C ALA A 56 0.97 -0.05 2.60
N ASN A 57 1.97 -0.70 2.01
CA ASN A 57 2.25 -0.60 0.60
C ASN A 57 2.36 -1.98 -0.03
N VAL A 58 1.73 -2.14 -1.19
CA VAL A 58 1.82 -3.33 -2.04
C VAL A 58 2.37 -2.92 -3.39
N VAL A 59 3.39 -3.65 -3.85
CA VAL A 59 3.87 -3.52 -5.23
C VAL A 59 3.47 -4.75 -6.05
N LEU A 60 2.78 -4.49 -7.15
CA LEU A 60 2.36 -5.48 -8.13
C LEU A 60 3.15 -5.32 -9.42
N LEU A 61 4.04 -6.26 -9.71
CA LEU A 61 4.70 -6.35 -11.01
C LEU A 61 3.81 -7.11 -11.98
N THR A 62 3.35 -6.44 -13.03
CA THR A 62 2.43 -7.01 -14.01
C THR A 62 2.60 -6.33 -15.37
N PRO A 63 2.46 -7.06 -16.50
CA PRO A 63 2.49 -6.46 -17.83
C PRO A 63 1.49 -5.31 -17.99
N LYS A 64 1.86 -4.33 -18.83
CA LYS A 64 1.08 -3.09 -19.03
C LYS A 64 -0.36 -3.32 -19.48
N GLU A 65 -0.63 -4.43 -20.17
CA GLU A 65 -1.96 -4.79 -20.65
C GLU A 65 -3.00 -4.96 -19.54
N HIS A 66 -2.58 -5.23 -18.31
CA HIS A 66 -3.46 -5.39 -17.15
C HIS A 66 -3.63 -4.10 -16.34
N HIS A 67 -2.86 -3.04 -16.61
CA HIS A 67 -2.80 -1.86 -15.72
C HIS A 67 -4.13 -1.13 -15.64
N GLU A 68 -4.69 -0.74 -16.78
CA GLU A 68 -5.99 -0.03 -16.87
C GLU A 68 -7.09 -0.84 -16.17
N ARG A 69 -7.22 -2.13 -16.51
CA ARG A 69 -8.27 -3.01 -15.98
C ARG A 69 -8.19 -3.17 -14.46
N ILE A 70 -6.99 -3.19 -13.88
CA ILE A 70 -6.83 -3.24 -12.41
C ILE A 70 -7.16 -1.88 -11.79
N VAL A 71 -6.69 -0.78 -12.38
CA VAL A 71 -6.94 0.58 -11.85
C VAL A 71 -8.43 0.90 -11.87
N GLU A 72 -9.15 0.55 -12.94
CA GLU A 72 -10.60 0.75 -13.05
C GLU A 72 -11.39 -0.03 -11.99
N ARG A 73 -10.88 -1.20 -11.59
CA ARG A 73 -11.52 -2.07 -10.59
C ARG A 73 -11.15 -1.73 -9.15
N VAL A 74 -10.15 -0.86 -8.93
CA VAL A 74 -9.67 -0.46 -7.61
C VAL A 74 -9.89 1.05 -7.46
N PRO A 75 -11.12 1.49 -7.13
CA PRO A 75 -11.40 2.91 -6.95
C PRO A 75 -10.55 3.47 -5.80
N ALA A 76 -10.11 4.72 -5.96
CA ALA A 76 -9.49 5.44 -4.85
C ALA A 76 -10.53 5.65 -3.74
N LEU A 77 -10.12 5.36 -2.51
CA LEU A 77 -10.94 5.54 -1.32
C LEU A 77 -10.31 6.63 -0.46
N CYS A 78 -11.12 7.56 0.02
CA CYS A 78 -10.71 8.54 1.01
C CYS A 78 -11.90 8.84 1.92
N ASP A 79 -11.98 8.11 3.03
CA ASP A 79 -12.98 8.31 4.07
C ASP A 79 -12.26 8.75 5.35
N ILE A 80 -12.24 10.08 5.54
CA ILE A 80 -11.63 10.72 6.71
C ILE A 80 -12.37 10.36 7.99
N LYS A 81 -13.69 10.12 7.92
CA LYS A 81 -14.50 9.77 9.10
C LYS A 81 -14.28 8.32 9.52
N ALA A 82 -14.16 7.41 8.56
CA ALA A 82 -13.80 6.03 8.82
C ALA A 82 -12.30 5.84 9.13
N GLY A 83 -11.47 6.87 8.88
CA GLY A 83 -10.03 6.78 9.06
C GLY A 83 -9.41 5.79 8.09
N LEU A 84 -9.82 5.80 6.81
CA LEU A 84 -9.35 4.88 5.79
C LEU A 84 -9.14 5.60 4.45
N ALA A 85 -7.94 5.47 3.88
CA ALA A 85 -7.63 5.98 2.56
C ALA A 85 -6.81 4.96 1.77
N SER A 86 -7.12 4.75 0.50
CA SER A 86 -6.38 3.85 -0.38
C SER A 86 -6.34 4.35 -1.82
N GLY A 87 -5.31 3.94 -2.56
CA GLY A 87 -5.16 4.35 -3.95
C GLY A 87 -4.08 3.58 -4.70
N VAL A 88 -4.27 3.46 -6.00
CA VAL A 88 -3.34 2.82 -6.93
C VAL A 88 -2.61 3.88 -7.75
N THR A 89 -1.31 3.69 -7.92
CA THR A 89 -0.46 4.50 -8.81
C THR A 89 0.33 3.59 -9.73
N ARG A 90 0.64 4.06 -10.94
CA ARG A 90 1.47 3.31 -11.89
C ARG A 90 2.94 3.42 -11.51
N LEU A 91 3.66 2.30 -11.62
CA LEU A 91 5.12 2.35 -11.57
C LEU A 91 5.68 2.95 -12.85
N PRO A 92 6.85 3.62 -12.79
CA PRO A 92 7.59 4.04 -13.97
C PRO A 92 7.86 2.86 -14.92
N ASN A 93 8.17 3.19 -16.18
CA ASN A 93 8.57 2.23 -17.21
C ASN A 93 7.52 1.12 -17.48
N ASN A 94 6.26 1.35 -17.11
CA ASN A 94 5.17 0.37 -17.26
C ASN A 94 5.46 -0.98 -16.59
N CYS A 95 6.24 -1.00 -15.50
CA CYS A 95 6.65 -2.25 -14.86
C CYS A 95 5.62 -2.80 -13.85
N GLY A 96 4.57 -2.05 -13.52
CA GLY A 96 3.52 -2.50 -12.61
C GLY A 96 2.76 -1.38 -11.92
N LEU A 97 2.20 -1.69 -10.76
CA LEU A 97 1.36 -0.82 -9.95
C LEU A 97 1.83 -0.79 -8.50
N ILE A 98 1.59 0.33 -7.83
CA ILE A 98 1.74 0.53 -6.39
C ILE A 98 0.35 0.75 -5.81
N PHE A 99 -0.04 -0.05 -4.82
CA PHE A 99 -1.22 0.21 -4.00
C PHE A 99 -0.77 0.69 -2.62
N ASN A 100 -1.25 1.86 -2.21
CA ASN A 100 -1.04 2.42 -0.88
C ASN A 100 -2.36 2.41 -0.13
N VAL A 101 -2.30 2.07 1.15
CA VAL A 101 -3.43 2.17 2.06
C VAL A 101 -2.96 2.73 3.40
N LEU A 102 -3.76 3.62 3.96
CA LEU A 102 -3.63 4.23 5.27
C LEU A 102 -4.92 3.93 6.04
N GLY A 103 -4.80 3.49 7.29
CA GLY A 103 -5.96 3.18 8.12
C GLY A 103 -5.67 3.32 9.60
N ASN A 104 -6.72 3.36 10.42
CA ASN A 104 -6.58 3.33 11.89
C ASN A 104 -6.52 1.90 12.43
N ASP A 105 -7.08 0.94 11.68
CA ASP A 105 -7.12 -0.47 12.03
C ASP A 105 -6.31 -1.34 11.06
N SER A 106 -5.53 -2.27 11.61
CA SER A 106 -4.71 -3.18 10.81
C SER A 106 -5.54 -4.24 10.08
N GLY A 107 -6.74 -4.57 10.58
CA GLY A 107 -7.69 -5.48 9.96
C GLY A 107 -8.28 -4.89 8.67
N GLU A 108 -8.76 -3.65 8.73
CA GLU A 108 -9.27 -2.92 7.56
C GLU A 108 -8.19 -2.71 6.49
N VAL A 109 -6.98 -2.34 6.91
CA VAL A 109 -5.82 -2.23 6.00
C VAL A 109 -5.53 -3.57 5.32
N LYS A 110 -5.54 -4.68 6.06
CA LYS A 110 -5.37 -6.03 5.49
C LYS A 110 -6.52 -6.42 4.56
N ALA A 111 -7.75 -6.01 4.85
CA ALA A 111 -8.90 -6.26 4.00
C ALA A 111 -8.77 -5.53 2.65
N GLN A 112 -8.39 -4.26 2.65
CA GLN A 112 -8.10 -3.47 1.44
C GLN A 112 -7.00 -4.13 0.60
N ILE A 113 -5.90 -4.55 1.23
CA ILE A 113 -4.81 -5.28 0.56
C ILE A 113 -5.31 -6.59 -0.06
N ARG A 114 -6.16 -7.33 0.66
CA ARG A 114 -6.72 -8.60 0.19
C ARG A 114 -7.62 -8.39 -1.03
N GLU A 115 -8.43 -7.33 -1.04
CA GLU A 115 -9.28 -7.01 -2.19
C GLU A 115 -8.45 -6.60 -3.42
N PHE A 116 -7.43 -5.74 -3.23
CA PHE A 116 -6.47 -5.42 -4.29
C PHE A 116 -5.81 -6.69 -4.86
N TRP A 117 -5.40 -7.61 -3.98
CA TRP A 117 -4.79 -8.88 -4.39
C TRP A 117 -5.78 -9.77 -5.16
N LYS A 118 -7.04 -9.83 -4.73
CA LYS A 118 -8.11 -10.58 -5.42
C LYS A 118 -8.28 -10.07 -6.85
N ILE A 119 -8.44 -8.76 -7.02
CA ILE A 119 -8.61 -8.11 -8.32
C ILE A 119 -7.41 -8.40 -9.23
N ALA A 120 -6.20 -8.20 -8.72
CA ALA A 120 -4.98 -8.45 -9.47
C ALA A 120 -4.82 -9.93 -9.88
N ARG A 121 -5.23 -10.86 -9.01
CA ARG A 121 -5.16 -12.30 -9.28
C ARG A 121 -6.21 -12.73 -10.31
N GLU A 122 -7.43 -12.24 -10.21
CA GLU A 122 -8.49 -12.51 -11.18
C GLU A 122 -8.12 -11.96 -12.57
N GLU A 123 -7.57 -10.75 -12.62
CA GLU A 123 -7.14 -10.15 -13.88
C GLU A 123 -5.97 -10.90 -14.52
N ARG A 124 -4.99 -11.33 -13.73
CA ARG A 124 -3.79 -11.99 -14.29
C ARG A 124 -3.99 -13.49 -14.56
N LEU A 125 -4.71 -14.19 -13.69
CA LEU A 125 -4.80 -15.65 -13.68
C LEU A 125 -6.21 -16.18 -13.98
N GLY A 126 -7.23 -15.33 -14.02
CA GLY A 126 -8.62 -15.77 -14.16
C GLY A 126 -9.16 -16.52 -12.93
N VAL A 127 -8.41 -16.59 -11.83
CA VAL A 127 -8.75 -17.36 -10.62
C VAL A 127 -8.82 -16.44 -9.41
N THR A 128 -9.91 -16.55 -8.65
CA THR A 128 -10.11 -15.74 -7.45
C THR A 128 -9.27 -16.20 -6.25
N LEU A 129 -9.20 -15.37 -5.22
CA LEU A 129 -8.56 -15.72 -3.95
C LEU A 129 -9.45 -16.65 -3.12
N PRO A 130 -8.90 -17.72 -2.52
CA PRO A 130 -9.68 -18.54 -1.59
C PRO A 130 -10.15 -17.70 -0.40
N ALA A 131 -11.28 -18.11 0.18
CA ALA A 131 -11.82 -17.47 1.39
C ALA A 131 -10.75 -17.44 2.49
N GLN A 132 -10.76 -16.36 3.28
CA GLN A 132 -9.86 -16.27 4.42
C GLN A 132 -10.26 -17.35 5.43
N PHE A 133 -9.35 -18.28 5.73
CA PHE A 133 -9.55 -19.24 6.80
C PHE A 133 -9.74 -18.49 8.12
N LEU A 134 -10.78 -18.86 8.87
CA LEU A 134 -11.27 -18.13 10.06
C LEU A 134 -10.36 -18.23 11.29
N TRP A 135 -9.28 -19.00 11.23
CA TRP A 135 -8.42 -19.27 12.39
C TRP A 135 -7.16 -18.39 12.27
N ARG A 136 -7.15 -17.26 12.97
CA ARG A 136 -5.97 -16.39 13.21
C ARG A 136 -6.13 -15.62 14.50
#